data_AF-E9E0Q2-F1
#
_entry.id   AF-E9E0Q2-F1
#
_cell.length_a   1.000
_cell.length_b   1.000
_cell.length_c   1.000
_cell.angle_alpha   90.00
_cell.angle_beta   90.00
_cell.angle_gamma   90.00
#
_symmetry.space_group_name_H-M   'P 1'
#
loop_
_entity.id
_entity.type
_entity.pdbx_description
1 polymer ?
#
loop_
_entity_poly.entity_id
_entity_poly.type
_entity_poly.pdbx_seq_one_letter_code
_entity_poly.pdbx_strand_id
1 'polypeptide(L)'
;MGSLSEMENDTVLDIGGSSMPTDLGERLIDTLKSKDKTPILPDEFLYSDEGLEFWKVIISQDEFYQTHDEIALFKENGEAISKLFARESKKLFLLDIGAGDTGKVSHLLGKLKTHAQVPITYCALDISKASLEANVTKLAKEHSGPGSTVNTIGLWGTFQQGQKFATEKVFDGRMIYLSLGSVLCNDEWDKAVEHLKGWKKVMRPDDLMLVGMDGHTAKNKDQRKKLWDSYHKREALLEPFFENGYEVMNRSIGGRIFNNKNFEYHAEIEDEPTTRHRNWIIARKDIWCEATNSMIKAGQEYDWFDAHRYGPEKVREMCSQVELEVVKVWQAKGSHFYQYLIRPIGAPVLKDSDSGVSGVA
;
A
#
# COMPACT_ATOMS: atom_id res chain seq x y z
N MET A 1 10.37 5.79 25.64
CA MET A 1 10.39 5.94 24.16
C MET A 1 10.21 7.41 23.85
N GLY A 2 11.00 7.97 22.93
CA GLY A 2 10.90 9.39 22.55
C GLY A 2 9.56 9.72 21.87
N SER A 3 9.14 10.99 21.98
CA SER A 3 7.93 11.51 21.36
C SER A 3 8.07 11.57 19.84
N LEU A 4 7.03 11.17 19.11
CA LEU A 4 6.95 11.39 17.65
C LEU A 4 7.04 12.89 17.29
N SER A 5 6.65 13.77 18.20
CA SER A 5 6.73 15.22 17.99
C SER A 5 8.14 15.79 18.01
N GLU A 6 9.12 15.05 18.51
CA GLU A 6 10.51 15.50 18.70
C GLU A 6 11.44 14.92 17.63
N MET A 7 10.91 14.13 16.69
CA MET A 7 11.72 13.53 15.63
C MET A 7 12.20 14.59 14.65
N GLU A 8 13.48 14.49 14.30
CA GLU A 8 14.12 15.39 13.36
C GLU A 8 13.54 15.18 11.95
N ASN A 9 13.26 16.30 11.28
CA ASN A 9 12.80 16.28 9.90
C ASN A 9 13.88 15.68 8.99
N ASP A 10 13.48 15.00 7.93
CA ASP A 10 14.40 14.40 6.96
C ASP A 10 15.29 13.28 7.54
N THR A 11 14.68 12.42 8.38
CA THR A 11 15.37 11.27 8.97
C THR A 11 14.66 9.96 8.69
N VAL A 12 15.43 8.88 8.56
CA VAL A 12 14.91 7.50 8.43
C VAL A 12 15.27 6.71 9.69
N LEU A 13 14.25 6.19 10.35
CA LEU A 13 14.38 5.36 11.54
C LEU A 13 14.30 3.88 11.16
N ASP A 14 15.27 3.10 11.60
CA ASP A 14 15.16 1.65 11.55
C ASP A 14 14.22 1.17 12.68
N ILE A 15 13.06 0.65 12.29
CA ILE A 15 12.06 0.07 13.22
C ILE A 15 12.05 -1.47 13.16
N GLY A 16 13.10 -2.06 12.57
CA GLY A 16 13.27 -3.49 12.34
C GLY A 16 13.46 -3.86 10.87
N GLY A 17 13.70 -2.89 9.99
CA GLY A 17 14.01 -3.11 8.58
C GLY A 17 15.34 -3.83 8.37
N SER A 18 16.33 -3.59 9.23
CA SER A 18 17.65 -4.24 9.11
C SER A 18 17.62 -5.77 9.28
N SER A 19 16.58 -6.34 9.89
CA SER A 19 16.42 -7.80 10.03
C SER A 19 15.61 -8.47 8.92
N MET A 20 14.98 -7.71 8.01
CA MET A 20 14.07 -8.27 7.00
C MET A 20 14.72 -9.23 5.98
N PRO A 21 15.97 -9.01 5.49
CA PRO A 21 16.55 -9.92 4.49
C PRO A 21 16.64 -11.37 4.98
N THR A 22 16.90 -11.57 6.27
CA THR A 22 16.94 -12.92 6.88
C THR A 22 15.54 -13.54 6.93
N ASP A 23 14.53 -12.79 7.40
CA ASP A 23 13.14 -13.25 7.46
C ASP A 23 12.59 -13.66 6.09
N LEU A 24 12.85 -12.86 5.04
CA LEU A 24 12.40 -13.17 3.69
C LEU A 24 13.04 -14.45 3.13
N GLY A 25 14.33 -14.69 3.41
CA GLY A 25 15.01 -15.92 3.00
C GLY A 25 14.42 -17.17 3.65
N GLU A 26 14.09 -17.10 4.94
CA GLU A 26 13.43 -18.19 5.67
C GLU A 26 12.03 -18.46 5.11
N ARG A 27 11.23 -17.40 4.90
CA ARG A 27 9.89 -17.49 4.28
C ARG A 27 9.93 -18.11 2.88
N LEU A 28 10.94 -17.79 2.07
CA LEU A 28 11.13 -18.40 0.75
C LEU A 28 11.43 -19.90 0.86
N ILE A 29 12.30 -20.29 1.78
CA ILE A 29 12.62 -21.71 2.02
C ILE A 29 11.37 -22.48 2.47
N ASP A 30 10.56 -21.89 3.35
CA ASP A 30 9.30 -22.49 3.81
C ASP A 30 8.29 -22.60 2.68
N THR A 31 8.16 -21.56 1.84
CA THR A 31 7.31 -21.56 0.64
C THR A 31 7.69 -22.69 -0.32
N LEU A 32 8.99 -22.85 -0.59
CA LEU A 32 9.51 -23.89 -1.47
C LEU A 32 9.39 -25.32 -0.89
N LYS A 33 9.21 -25.44 0.42
CA LYS A 33 8.95 -26.72 1.11
C LYS A 33 7.45 -26.98 1.34
N SER A 34 6.60 -25.99 1.06
CA SER A 34 5.16 -26.12 1.29
C SER A 34 4.60 -27.28 0.48
N LYS A 35 3.57 -27.92 1.04
CA LYS A 35 2.79 -28.98 0.38
C LYS A 35 1.50 -28.42 -0.23
N ASP A 36 1.28 -27.12 -0.12
CA ASP A 36 0.18 -26.45 -0.78
C ASP A 36 0.30 -26.63 -2.28
N LYS A 37 -0.84 -26.71 -2.97
CA LYS A 37 -0.87 -26.90 -4.42
C LYS A 37 -0.20 -25.73 -5.14
N THR A 38 -0.48 -24.52 -4.68
CA THR A 38 0.00 -23.26 -5.24
C THR A 38 0.46 -22.36 -4.09
N PRO A 39 1.66 -22.61 -3.53
CA PRO A 39 2.21 -21.78 -2.47
C PRO A 39 2.52 -20.37 -3.01
N ILE A 40 2.43 -19.38 -2.12
CA ILE A 40 2.58 -17.95 -2.46
C ILE A 40 3.99 -17.49 -2.11
N LEU A 41 4.72 -16.99 -3.12
CA LEU A 41 6.02 -16.37 -2.94
C LEU A 41 5.86 -15.00 -2.27
N PRO A 42 6.79 -14.60 -1.39
CA PRO A 42 6.82 -13.26 -0.82
C PRO A 42 6.93 -12.18 -1.90
N ASP A 43 5.89 -11.35 -2.04
CA ASP A 43 5.81 -10.21 -2.95
C ASP A 43 6.93 -9.21 -2.68
N GLU A 44 7.43 -9.13 -1.44
CA GLU A 44 8.51 -8.23 -1.04
C GLU A 44 9.80 -8.43 -1.87
N PHE A 45 9.99 -9.61 -2.47
CA PHE A 45 11.11 -9.84 -3.39
C PHE A 45 11.05 -8.97 -4.65
N LEU A 46 9.85 -8.58 -5.09
CA LEU A 46 9.68 -7.69 -6.24
C LEU A 46 10.05 -6.23 -5.91
N TYR A 47 10.02 -5.85 -4.64
CA TYR A 47 10.13 -4.47 -4.16
C TYR A 47 11.47 -4.19 -3.48
N SER A 48 12.57 -4.76 -3.99
CA SER A 48 13.92 -4.29 -3.64
C SER A 48 14.11 -2.82 -4.05
N ASP A 49 15.25 -2.22 -3.68
CA ASP A 49 15.57 -0.84 -4.08
C ASP A 49 15.47 -0.65 -5.61
N GLU A 50 16.00 -1.59 -6.41
CA GLU A 50 15.85 -1.58 -7.87
C GLU A 50 14.43 -1.90 -8.33
N GLY A 51 13.77 -2.83 -7.66
CA GLY A 51 12.40 -3.24 -7.94
C GLY A 51 11.41 -2.08 -7.83
N LEU A 52 11.57 -1.22 -6.82
CA LEU A 52 10.76 -0.03 -6.64
C LEU A 52 10.99 1.01 -7.74
N GLU A 53 12.19 1.13 -8.30
CA GLU A 53 12.45 2.01 -9.45
C GLU A 53 11.72 1.51 -10.71
N PHE A 54 11.72 0.20 -10.96
CA PHE A 54 10.90 -0.38 -12.04
C PHE A 54 9.40 -0.15 -11.79
N TRP A 55 8.94 -0.40 -10.56
CA TRP A 55 7.55 -0.18 -10.18
C TRP A 55 7.13 1.28 -10.38
N LYS A 56 7.99 2.25 -10.04
CA LYS A 56 7.75 3.69 -10.25
C LYS A 56 7.49 4.03 -11.71
N VAL A 57 8.22 3.40 -12.64
CA VAL A 57 8.00 3.54 -14.08
C VAL A 57 6.68 2.88 -14.49
N ILE A 58 6.40 1.67 -13.99
CA ILE A 58 5.15 0.94 -14.25
C ILE A 58 3.92 1.73 -13.77
N ILE A 59 3.98 2.43 -12.64
CA ILE A 59 2.80 3.16 -12.12
C ILE A 59 2.67 4.58 -12.69
N SER A 60 3.65 5.04 -13.46
CA SER A 60 3.67 6.38 -14.08
C SER A 60 3.13 6.40 -15.51
N GLN A 61 2.97 5.24 -16.16
CA GLN A 61 2.38 5.16 -17.50
C GLN A 61 0.92 5.62 -17.50
N ASP A 62 0.48 6.18 -18.64
CA ASP A 62 -0.87 6.73 -18.80
C ASP A 62 -1.95 5.67 -18.57
N GLU A 63 -1.66 4.41 -18.91
CA GLU A 63 -2.57 3.28 -18.73
C GLU A 63 -2.73 2.85 -17.27
N PHE A 64 -1.75 3.14 -16.39
CA PHE A 64 -1.83 2.85 -14.97
C PHE A 64 -2.68 3.90 -14.24
N TYR A 65 -3.99 3.79 -14.42
CA TYR A 65 -4.96 4.80 -13.98
C TYR A 65 -5.00 5.03 -12.46
N GLN A 66 -4.66 4.04 -11.62
CA GLN A 66 -4.82 4.13 -10.16
C GLN A 66 -4.06 5.32 -9.58
N THR A 67 -2.81 5.51 -9.99
CA THR A 67 -1.97 6.64 -9.56
C THR A 67 -2.60 7.98 -9.98
N HIS A 68 -3.02 8.09 -11.24
CA HIS A 68 -3.58 9.31 -11.81
C HIS A 68 -4.92 9.69 -11.18
N ASP A 69 -5.79 8.70 -10.99
CA ASP A 69 -7.10 8.85 -10.36
C ASP A 69 -6.98 9.28 -8.90
N GLU A 70 -6.05 8.69 -8.15
CA GLU A 70 -5.80 9.04 -6.76
C GLU A 70 -5.23 10.46 -6.61
N ILE A 71 -4.31 10.86 -7.50
CA ILE A 71 -3.79 12.23 -7.57
C ILE A 71 -4.91 13.22 -7.91
N ALA A 72 -5.78 12.88 -8.87
CA ALA A 72 -6.93 13.73 -9.24
C ALA A 72 -7.88 13.93 -8.05
N LEU A 73 -8.15 12.86 -7.29
CA LEU A 73 -8.94 12.91 -6.07
C LEU A 73 -8.34 13.86 -5.04
N PHE A 74 -7.02 13.86 -4.81
CA PHE A 74 -6.38 14.81 -3.89
C PHE A 74 -6.42 16.25 -4.41
N LYS A 75 -6.29 16.46 -5.72
CA LYS A 75 -6.38 17.81 -6.31
C LYS A 75 -7.76 18.41 -6.13
N GLU A 76 -8.80 17.61 -6.35
CA GLU A 76 -10.22 18.01 -6.27
C GLU A 76 -10.72 18.11 -4.82
N ASN A 77 -10.46 17.09 -4.00
CA ASN A 77 -11.07 16.95 -2.67
C ASN A 77 -10.13 17.29 -1.51
N GLY A 78 -8.87 17.60 -1.80
CA GLY A 78 -7.84 17.77 -0.76
C GLY A 78 -8.13 18.88 0.25
N GLU A 79 -8.84 19.94 -0.12
CA GLU A 79 -9.27 20.96 0.85
C GLU A 79 -10.27 20.38 1.86
N ALA A 80 -11.30 19.67 1.38
CA ALA A 80 -12.30 19.04 2.24
C ALA A 80 -11.67 17.96 3.13
N ILE A 81 -10.77 17.14 2.57
CA ILE A 81 -9.99 16.15 3.32
C ILE A 81 -9.15 16.85 4.41
N SER A 82 -8.47 17.94 4.08
CA SER A 82 -7.63 18.67 5.02
C SER A 82 -8.41 19.25 6.20
N LYS A 83 -9.57 19.85 5.91
CA LYS A 83 -10.48 20.38 6.94
C LYS A 83 -11.00 19.26 7.86
N LEU A 84 -11.37 18.12 7.30
CA LEU A 84 -11.81 16.95 8.08
C LEU A 84 -10.69 16.41 8.97
N PHE A 85 -9.46 16.28 8.44
CA PHE A 85 -8.32 15.78 9.20
C PHE A 85 -7.97 16.72 10.36
N ALA A 86 -7.92 18.03 10.11
CA ALA A 86 -7.52 19.02 11.11
C ALA A 86 -8.59 19.31 12.16
N ARG A 87 -9.85 18.96 11.88
CA ARG A 87 -10.99 19.33 12.71
C ARG A 87 -10.80 18.91 14.17
N GLU A 88 -10.86 19.87 15.09
CA GLU A 88 -10.73 19.64 16.54
C GLU A 88 -9.39 19.03 16.96
N SER A 89 -8.42 18.98 16.05
CA SER A 89 -7.05 18.54 16.31
C SER A 89 -6.11 19.73 16.29
N LYS A 90 -5.09 19.69 17.16
CA LYS A 90 -4.02 20.71 17.19
C LYS A 90 -2.83 20.35 16.32
N LYS A 91 -2.71 19.08 15.93
CA LYS A 91 -1.57 18.53 15.19
C LYS A 91 -1.98 17.24 14.48
N LEU A 92 -1.43 17.02 13.29
CA LEU A 92 -1.65 15.81 12.50
C LEU A 92 -0.39 14.98 12.42
N PHE A 93 -0.56 13.68 12.56
CA PHE A 93 0.43 12.67 12.19
C PHE A 93 -0.16 11.85 11.06
N LEU A 94 0.58 11.67 9.97
CA LEU A 94 0.16 10.88 8.83
C LEU A 94 1.10 9.68 8.75
N LEU A 95 0.61 8.47 8.98
CA LEU A 95 1.39 7.25 8.80
C LEU A 95 1.02 6.62 7.47
N ASP A 96 1.90 6.71 6.47
CA ASP A 96 1.68 6.15 5.14
C ASP A 96 2.22 4.73 5.05
N ILE A 97 1.29 3.78 4.97
CA ILE A 97 1.52 2.34 5.08
C ILE A 97 1.79 1.79 3.68
N GLY A 98 3.08 1.73 3.31
CA GLY A 98 3.53 1.37 1.97
C GLY A 98 3.78 2.60 1.11
N ALA A 99 4.70 3.46 1.57
CA ALA A 99 4.92 4.78 0.97
C ALA A 99 5.57 4.74 -0.42
N GLY A 100 6.18 3.61 -0.84
CA GLY A 100 6.67 3.28 -2.19
C GLY A 100 7.03 4.47 -3.09
N ASP A 101 6.02 5.03 -3.76
CA ASP A 101 6.10 6.33 -4.43
C ASP A 101 5.37 7.44 -3.65
N THR A 102 6.09 8.53 -3.36
CA THR A 102 5.55 9.69 -2.65
C THR A 102 4.98 10.78 -3.56
N GLY A 103 4.88 10.56 -4.86
CA GLY A 103 4.29 11.52 -5.80
C GLY A 103 2.82 11.80 -5.48
N LYS A 104 2.06 10.76 -5.12
CA LYS A 104 0.64 10.88 -4.75
C LYS A 104 0.46 11.67 -3.46
N VAL A 105 1.19 11.28 -2.41
CA VAL A 105 1.04 11.91 -1.10
C VAL A 105 1.58 13.34 -1.06
N SER A 106 2.55 13.70 -1.92
CA SER A 106 3.01 15.10 -2.05
C SER A 106 1.85 16.05 -2.41
N HIS A 107 0.91 15.62 -3.25
CA HIS A 107 -0.29 16.41 -3.54
C HIS A 107 -1.20 16.59 -2.33
N LEU A 108 -1.41 15.54 -1.52
CA LEU A 108 -2.18 15.62 -0.29
C LEU A 108 -1.49 16.52 0.75
N LEU A 109 -0.17 16.37 0.94
CA LEU A 109 0.62 17.21 1.84
C LEU A 109 0.57 18.68 1.44
N GLY A 110 0.60 19.00 0.15
CA GLY A 110 0.42 20.36 -0.35
C GLY A 110 -0.93 20.95 0.06
N LYS A 111 -2.02 20.17 -0.05
CA LYS A 111 -3.36 20.58 0.39
C LYS A 111 -3.44 20.75 1.91
N LEU A 112 -2.87 19.82 2.67
CA LEU A 112 -2.84 19.89 4.13
C LEU A 112 -2.05 21.11 4.61
N LYS A 113 -0.88 21.37 4.02
CA LYS A 113 -0.07 22.57 4.31
C LYS A 113 -0.88 23.86 4.13
N THR A 114 -1.73 23.93 3.10
CA THR A 114 -2.55 25.13 2.83
C THR A 114 -3.81 25.21 3.70
N HIS A 115 -4.50 24.09 3.93
CA HIS A 115 -5.88 24.11 4.43
C HIS A 115 -6.07 23.52 5.84
N ALA A 116 -5.12 22.73 6.36
CA ALA A 116 -5.23 22.13 7.69
C ALA A 116 -4.98 23.15 8.81
N GLN A 117 -4.12 24.14 8.58
CA GLN A 117 -3.76 25.20 9.54
C GLN A 117 -3.24 24.66 10.89
N VAL A 118 -2.65 23.46 10.89
CA VAL A 118 -2.04 22.81 12.05
C VAL A 118 -0.71 22.17 11.64
N PRO A 119 0.22 21.90 12.57
CA PRO A 119 1.43 21.17 12.26
C PRO A 119 1.15 19.74 11.79
N ILE A 120 1.97 19.28 10.84
CA ILE A 120 1.83 18.00 10.16
C ILE A 120 3.15 17.23 10.30
N THR A 121 3.10 15.99 10.74
CA THR A 121 4.23 15.07 10.69
C THR A 121 3.84 13.88 9.84
N TYR A 122 4.45 13.78 8.67
CA TYR A 122 4.29 12.68 7.72
C TYR A 122 5.35 11.61 7.98
N CYS A 123 4.92 10.37 8.14
CA CYS A 123 5.74 9.21 8.43
C CYS A 123 5.57 8.21 7.28
N ALA A 124 6.56 8.12 6.39
CA ALA A 124 6.60 7.11 5.34
C ALA A 124 7.04 5.77 5.91
N LEU A 125 6.21 4.72 5.84
CA LEU A 125 6.58 3.36 6.22
C LEU A 125 6.82 2.53 4.97
N ASP A 126 8.01 1.93 4.86
CA ASP A 126 8.37 1.07 3.73
C ASP A 126 9.50 0.09 4.10
N ILE A 127 9.63 -0.98 3.31
CA ILE A 127 10.67 -1.99 3.46
C ILE A 127 11.98 -1.58 2.79
N SER A 128 11.96 -0.64 1.84
CA SER A 128 13.17 -0.11 1.19
C SER A 128 13.71 1.11 1.92
N LYS A 129 14.89 0.96 2.53
CA LYS A 129 15.59 2.08 3.17
C LYS A 129 15.99 3.15 2.16
N ALA A 130 16.54 2.75 1.01
CA ALA A 130 17.01 3.70 0.00
C ALA A 130 15.84 4.53 -0.57
N SER A 131 14.70 3.88 -0.82
CA SER A 131 13.47 4.58 -1.25
C SER A 131 13.01 5.57 -0.19
N LEU A 132 12.99 5.19 1.09
CA LEU A 132 12.63 6.08 2.19
C LEU A 132 13.55 7.29 2.27
N GLU A 133 14.87 7.10 2.23
CA GLU A 133 15.84 8.20 2.28
C GLU A 133 15.60 9.19 1.12
N ALA A 134 15.50 8.69 -0.11
CA ALA A 134 15.27 9.52 -1.28
C ALA A 134 13.92 10.27 -1.22
N ASN A 135 12.85 9.56 -0.85
CA ASN A 135 11.49 10.11 -0.85
C ASN A 135 11.27 11.12 0.28
N VAL A 136 11.78 10.86 1.48
CA VAL A 136 11.65 11.74 2.63
C VAL A 136 12.42 13.04 2.40
N THR A 137 13.67 12.97 1.92
CA THR A 137 14.46 14.16 1.58
C THR A 137 13.78 15.00 0.50
N LYS A 138 13.24 14.35 -0.54
CA LYS A 138 12.48 15.02 -1.59
C LYS A 138 11.26 15.76 -1.03
N LEU A 139 10.43 15.08 -0.23
CA LEU A 139 9.23 15.69 0.35
C LEU A 139 9.58 16.82 1.33
N ALA A 140 10.60 16.64 2.18
CA ALA A 140 11.08 17.68 3.10
C ALA A 140 11.42 18.97 2.34
N LYS A 141 12.13 18.83 1.21
CA LYS A 141 12.48 19.96 0.35
C LYS A 141 11.25 20.58 -0.33
N GLU A 142 10.37 19.78 -0.93
CA GLU A 142 9.16 20.24 -1.63
C GLU A 142 8.22 21.01 -0.71
N HIS A 143 8.11 20.57 0.55
CA HIS A 143 7.21 21.17 1.53
C HIS A 143 7.90 22.13 2.49
N SER A 144 9.18 22.49 2.27
CA SER A 144 9.93 23.46 3.07
C SER A 144 9.44 24.92 2.88
N GLY A 145 10.07 25.87 3.58
CA GLY A 145 9.86 27.32 3.44
C GLY A 145 9.40 28.03 4.72
N PRO A 146 9.44 29.38 4.75
CA PRO A 146 9.05 30.17 5.92
C PRO A 146 7.62 29.86 6.36
N GLY A 147 7.46 29.51 7.64
CA GLY A 147 6.15 29.16 8.21
C GLY A 147 5.61 27.79 7.79
N SER A 148 6.40 26.95 7.10
CA SER A 148 6.00 25.57 6.86
C SER A 148 5.96 24.79 8.17
N THR A 149 4.94 23.96 8.32
CA THR A 149 4.70 23.13 9.51
C THR A 149 4.69 21.63 9.16
N VAL A 150 5.18 21.28 7.97
CA VAL A 150 5.26 19.89 7.49
C VAL A 150 6.63 19.31 7.81
N ASN A 151 6.66 18.30 8.67
CA ASN A 151 7.82 17.44 8.90
C ASN A 151 7.59 16.10 8.20
N THR A 152 8.66 15.50 7.70
CA THR A 152 8.66 14.20 7.01
C THR A 152 9.72 13.31 7.62
N ILE A 153 9.34 12.09 7.98
CA ILE A 153 10.23 11.06 8.53
C ILE A 153 9.98 9.73 7.79
N GLY A 154 11.02 8.90 7.71
CA GLY A 154 10.94 7.54 7.20
C GLY A 154 10.97 6.53 8.35
N LEU A 155 10.22 5.44 8.19
CA LEU A 155 10.15 4.30 9.09
C LEU A 155 10.50 3.07 8.27
N TRP A 156 11.72 2.57 8.44
CA TRP A 156 12.22 1.42 7.71
C TRP A 156 11.83 0.13 8.44
N GLY A 157 10.89 -0.61 7.85
CA GLY A 157 10.39 -1.85 8.42
C GLY A 157 9.07 -2.34 7.79
N THR A 158 8.56 -3.46 8.30
CA THR A 158 7.32 -4.07 7.83
C THR A 158 6.07 -3.37 8.37
N PHE A 159 4.90 -3.70 7.83
CA PHE A 159 3.62 -3.21 8.36
C PHE A 159 3.40 -3.58 9.83
N GLN A 160 3.79 -4.79 10.24
CA GLN A 160 3.67 -5.23 11.64
C GLN A 160 4.59 -4.41 12.55
N GLN A 161 5.79 -4.07 12.09
CA GLN A 161 6.69 -3.16 12.81
C GLN A 161 6.12 -1.74 12.88
N GLY A 162 5.46 -1.27 11.82
CA GLY A 162 4.71 -0.02 11.81
C GLY A 162 3.57 0.03 12.83
N GLN A 163 2.80 -1.06 12.95
CA GLN A 163 1.75 -1.21 13.97
C GLN A 163 2.35 -1.15 15.39
N LYS A 164 3.45 -1.86 15.62
CA LYS A 164 4.18 -1.82 16.89
C LYS A 164 4.66 -0.40 17.20
N PHE A 165 5.25 0.28 16.22
CA PHE A 165 5.69 1.67 16.35
C PHE A 165 4.52 2.60 16.70
N ALA A 166 3.38 2.50 16.02
CA ALA A 166 2.19 3.30 16.31
C ALA A 166 1.62 3.07 17.72
N THR A 167 1.75 1.85 18.25
CA THR A 167 1.33 1.49 19.61
C THR A 167 2.29 2.05 20.67
N GLU A 168 3.59 1.98 20.41
CA GLU A 168 4.64 2.28 21.37
C GLU A 168 4.99 3.77 21.47
N LYS A 169 4.79 4.53 20.40
CA LYS A 169 5.13 5.95 20.36
C LYS A 169 4.05 6.81 21.00
N VAL A 170 4.50 7.79 21.78
CA VAL A 170 3.65 8.83 22.35
C VAL A 170 3.59 10.01 21.39
N PHE A 171 2.37 10.52 21.18
CA PHE A 171 2.12 11.69 20.35
C PHE A 171 0.85 12.41 20.77
N ASP A 172 0.89 13.74 20.69
CA ASP A 172 -0.22 14.64 21.00
C ASP A 172 -0.78 15.24 19.70
N GLY A 173 -1.99 14.82 19.35
CA GLY A 173 -2.63 15.08 18.06
C GLY A 173 -3.27 13.82 17.48
N ARG A 174 -3.85 13.96 16.29
CA ARG A 174 -4.58 12.89 15.59
C ARG A 174 -3.66 12.10 14.66
N MET A 175 -3.74 10.77 14.68
CA MET A 175 -3.12 9.93 13.65
C MET A 175 -4.08 9.75 12.49
N ILE A 176 -3.55 9.89 11.28
CA ILE A 176 -4.19 9.54 10.03
C ILE A 176 -3.36 8.41 9.42
N TYR A 177 -3.91 7.20 9.38
CA TYR A 177 -3.29 6.08 8.68
C TYR A 177 -3.65 6.18 7.21
N LEU A 178 -2.66 6.32 6.34
CA LEU A 178 -2.84 6.35 4.89
C LEU A 178 -2.52 4.97 4.33
N SER A 179 -3.40 4.46 3.47
CA SER A 179 -3.08 3.36 2.58
C SER A 179 -3.48 3.76 1.17
N LEU A 180 -2.50 4.19 0.39
CA LEU A 180 -2.73 4.80 -0.91
C LEU A 180 -2.45 3.79 -2.03
N GLY A 181 -3.22 3.86 -3.12
CA GLY A 181 -2.98 3.05 -4.31
C GLY A 181 -3.43 1.61 -4.19
N SER A 182 -4.50 1.35 -3.42
CA SER A 182 -5.07 0.00 -3.31
C SER A 182 -4.07 -0.99 -2.72
N VAL A 183 -3.64 -0.74 -1.48
CA VAL A 183 -2.68 -1.59 -0.76
C VAL A 183 -3.36 -2.36 0.38
N LEU A 184 -4.02 -1.67 1.32
CA LEU A 184 -4.50 -2.31 2.55
C LEU A 184 -5.60 -3.36 2.32
N CYS A 185 -6.41 -3.17 1.28
CA CYS A 185 -7.56 -4.03 0.98
C CYS A 185 -7.40 -4.81 -0.34
N ASN A 186 -6.20 -4.94 -0.90
CA ASN A 186 -5.98 -5.54 -2.22
C ASN A 186 -5.66 -7.05 -2.21
N ASP A 187 -5.91 -7.71 -1.08
CA ASP A 187 -5.73 -9.15 -0.90
C ASP A 187 -7.06 -9.91 -0.98
N GLU A 188 -6.97 -11.24 -0.94
CA GLU A 188 -8.13 -12.10 -0.68
C GLU A 188 -8.89 -11.63 0.58
N TRP A 189 -10.21 -11.75 0.55
CA TRP A 189 -11.14 -11.20 1.54
C TRP A 189 -10.68 -11.34 3.00
N ASP A 190 -10.40 -12.56 3.44
CA ASP A 190 -10.05 -12.83 4.84
C ASP A 190 -8.72 -12.17 5.23
N LYS A 191 -7.74 -12.15 4.31
CA LYS A 191 -6.45 -11.50 4.51
C LYS A 191 -6.58 -9.98 4.54
N ALA A 192 -7.37 -9.39 3.64
CA ALA A 192 -7.68 -7.96 3.65
C ALA A 192 -8.39 -7.53 4.96
N VAL A 193 -9.34 -8.34 5.45
CA VAL A 193 -10.01 -8.10 6.74
C VAL A 193 -9.02 -8.20 7.91
N GLU A 194 -8.13 -9.19 7.93
CA GLU A 194 -7.10 -9.31 8.96
C GLU A 194 -6.08 -8.14 8.92
N HIS A 195 -5.74 -7.62 7.74
CA HIS A 195 -4.92 -6.42 7.60
C HIS A 195 -5.62 -5.20 8.24
N LEU A 196 -6.89 -4.95 7.90
CA LEU A 196 -7.68 -3.87 8.50
C LEU A 196 -7.77 -4.02 10.02
N LYS A 197 -8.00 -5.24 10.51
CA LYS A 197 -8.05 -5.56 11.95
C LYS A 197 -6.74 -5.25 12.66
N GLY A 198 -5.60 -5.58 12.02
CA GLY A 198 -4.26 -5.27 12.54
C GLY A 198 -4.08 -3.78 12.80
N TRP A 199 -4.45 -2.93 11.83
CA TRP A 199 -4.36 -1.49 11.99
C TRP A 199 -5.44 -0.91 12.91
N LYS A 200 -6.67 -1.45 12.91
CA LYS A 200 -7.71 -1.04 13.86
C LYS A 200 -7.27 -1.20 15.31
N LYS A 201 -6.51 -2.25 15.64
CA LYS A 201 -5.99 -2.48 17.01
C LYS A 201 -5.11 -1.35 17.54
N VAL A 202 -4.47 -0.59 16.64
CA VAL A 202 -3.54 0.49 17.01
C VAL A 202 -4.18 1.88 16.88
N MET A 203 -5.42 1.97 16.36
CA MET A 203 -6.15 3.22 16.28
C MET A 203 -6.69 3.66 17.64
N ARG A 204 -6.54 4.95 17.95
CA ARG A 204 -7.24 5.62 19.05
C ARG A 204 -8.61 6.12 18.56
N PRO A 205 -9.56 6.43 19.46
CA PRO A 205 -10.91 6.83 19.07
C PRO A 205 -10.99 8.05 18.14
N ASP A 206 -10.01 8.95 18.20
CA ASP A 206 -9.96 10.15 17.34
C ASP A 206 -9.17 9.94 16.04
N ASP A 207 -8.49 8.80 15.88
CA ASP A 207 -7.67 8.53 14.70
C ASP A 207 -8.55 8.20 13.49
N LEU A 208 -8.01 8.47 12.29
CA LEU A 208 -8.68 8.23 11.02
C LEU A 208 -7.83 7.35 10.11
N MET A 209 -8.48 6.75 9.13
CA MET A 209 -7.86 6.03 8.02
C MET A 209 -8.31 6.66 6.70
N LEU A 210 -7.38 6.87 5.78
CA LEU A 210 -7.68 7.19 4.38
C LEU A 210 -7.16 6.07 3.50
N VAL A 211 -8.09 5.32 2.91
CA VAL A 211 -7.78 4.13 2.11
C VAL A 211 -8.18 4.38 0.66
N GLY A 212 -7.22 4.31 -0.25
CA GLY A 212 -7.47 4.25 -1.68
C GLY A 212 -7.77 2.81 -2.08
N MET A 213 -8.86 2.55 -2.77
CA MET A 213 -9.20 1.22 -3.25
C MET A 213 -9.72 1.25 -4.69
N ASP A 214 -9.21 0.32 -5.47
CA ASP A 214 -9.70 0.07 -6.81
C ASP A 214 -10.93 -0.84 -6.78
N GLY A 215 -12.07 -0.30 -7.25
CA GLY A 215 -13.34 -1.00 -7.35
C GLY A 215 -13.76 -1.36 -8.77
N HIS A 216 -12.85 -1.31 -9.76
CA HIS A 216 -13.13 -1.80 -11.11
C HIS A 216 -13.38 -3.31 -11.10
N THR A 217 -14.29 -3.79 -11.95
CA THR A 217 -14.68 -5.20 -12.04
C THR A 217 -14.34 -5.82 -13.39
N ALA A 218 -13.93 -7.09 -13.38
CA ALA A 218 -13.72 -7.89 -14.57
C ALA A 218 -15.03 -8.32 -15.27
N LYS A 219 -16.19 -8.14 -14.63
CA LYS A 219 -17.52 -8.46 -15.21
C LYS A 219 -17.93 -7.48 -16.32
N ASN A 220 -17.42 -6.25 -16.27
CA ASN A 220 -17.61 -5.26 -17.33
C ASN A 220 -16.43 -5.34 -18.30
N LYS A 221 -16.69 -5.45 -19.61
CA LYS A 221 -15.65 -5.63 -20.64
C LYS A 221 -14.67 -4.46 -20.73
N ASP A 222 -15.17 -3.22 -20.65
CA ASP A 222 -14.33 -2.03 -20.76
C ASP A 222 -13.46 -1.87 -19.51
N GLN A 223 -14.02 -2.15 -18.33
CA GLN A 223 -13.26 -2.17 -17.09
C GLN A 223 -12.22 -3.29 -17.12
N ARG A 224 -12.58 -4.54 -17.48
CA ARG A 224 -11.63 -5.65 -17.63
C ARG A 224 -10.47 -5.29 -18.56
N LYS A 225 -10.77 -4.63 -19.68
CA LYS A 225 -9.73 -4.16 -20.60
C LYS A 225 -8.84 -3.10 -19.94
N LYS A 226 -9.42 -2.11 -19.26
CA LYS A 226 -8.69 -1.09 -18.50
C LYS A 226 -7.79 -1.71 -17.43
N LEU A 227 -8.28 -2.75 -16.72
CA LEU A 227 -7.50 -3.52 -15.76
C LEU A 227 -6.31 -4.23 -16.41
N TRP A 228 -6.54 -4.90 -17.54
CA TRP A 228 -5.47 -5.60 -18.23
C TRP A 228 -4.42 -4.62 -18.77
N ASP A 229 -4.88 -3.55 -19.42
CA ASP A 229 -4.02 -2.53 -20.02
C ASP A 229 -3.14 -1.83 -18.97
N SER A 230 -3.62 -1.62 -17.73
CA SER A 230 -2.83 -0.95 -16.70
C SER A 230 -1.53 -1.68 -16.36
N TYR A 231 -1.51 -3.01 -16.49
CA TYR A 231 -0.29 -3.80 -16.27
C TYR A 231 0.39 -4.17 -17.60
N HIS A 232 -0.40 -4.57 -18.59
CA HIS A 232 0.11 -5.32 -19.75
C HIS A 232 0.09 -4.54 -21.07
N LYS A 233 -0.38 -3.28 -21.10
CA LYS A 233 -0.30 -2.48 -22.33
C LYS A 233 1.15 -2.22 -22.75
N ARG A 234 2.03 -2.04 -21.77
CA ARG A 234 3.47 -1.83 -21.92
C ARG A 234 4.25 -2.94 -21.22
N GLU A 235 3.93 -4.18 -21.55
CA GLU A 235 4.44 -5.40 -20.90
C GLU A 235 5.98 -5.46 -20.77
N ALA A 236 6.72 -4.86 -21.70
CA ALA A 236 8.18 -4.74 -21.63
C ALA A 236 8.69 -3.99 -20.38
N LEU A 237 7.84 -3.23 -19.69
CA LEU A 237 8.17 -2.59 -18.41
C LEU A 237 8.04 -3.55 -17.21
N LEU A 238 7.24 -4.61 -17.32
CA LEU A 238 7.05 -5.62 -16.26
C LEU A 238 8.18 -6.64 -16.22
N GLU A 239 8.76 -7.00 -17.36
CA GLU A 239 9.80 -8.03 -17.43
C GLU A 239 10.99 -7.74 -16.50
N PRO A 240 11.61 -6.53 -16.50
CA PRO A 240 12.69 -6.21 -15.56
C PRO A 240 12.26 -6.24 -14.08
N PHE A 241 10.99 -5.96 -13.78
CA PHE A 241 10.45 -5.99 -12.42
C PHE A 241 10.39 -7.41 -11.87
N PHE A 242 9.91 -8.37 -12.65
CA PHE A 242 9.90 -9.78 -12.25
C PHE A 242 11.30 -10.42 -12.29
N GLU A 243 12.15 -10.05 -13.25
CA GLU A 243 13.54 -10.50 -13.28
C GLU A 243 14.33 -10.03 -12.05
N ASN A 244 14.09 -8.79 -11.60
CA ASN A 244 14.64 -8.31 -10.33
C ASN A 244 14.22 -9.21 -9.17
N GLY A 245 12.92 -9.55 -9.08
CA GLY A 245 12.43 -10.46 -8.04
C GLY A 245 13.11 -11.83 -8.05
N TYR A 246 13.35 -12.40 -9.24
CA TYR A 246 14.13 -13.63 -9.36
C TYR A 246 15.56 -13.49 -8.82
N GLU A 247 16.22 -12.38 -9.13
CA GLU A 247 17.58 -12.11 -8.65
C GLU A 247 17.63 -11.95 -7.12
N VAL A 248 16.64 -11.29 -6.51
CA VAL A 248 16.55 -11.17 -5.05
C VAL A 248 16.32 -12.55 -4.42
N MET A 249 15.37 -13.34 -4.92
CA MET A 249 15.11 -14.69 -4.42
C MET A 249 16.35 -15.59 -4.52
N ASN A 250 17.05 -15.56 -5.67
CA ASN A 250 18.29 -16.29 -5.89
C ASN A 250 19.36 -15.95 -4.85
N ARG A 251 19.55 -14.66 -4.55
CA ARG A 251 20.47 -14.21 -3.49
C ARG A 251 20.06 -14.76 -2.13
N SER A 252 18.78 -14.73 -1.78
CA SER A 252 18.27 -15.18 -0.49
C SER A 252 18.46 -16.67 -0.23
N ILE A 253 18.51 -17.51 -1.27
CA ILE A 253 18.76 -18.96 -1.14
C ILE A 253 20.19 -19.37 -1.52
N GLY A 254 21.07 -18.42 -1.85
CA GLY A 254 22.44 -18.70 -2.28
C GLY A 254 22.55 -19.53 -3.57
N GLY A 255 21.54 -19.43 -4.45
CA GLY A 255 21.40 -20.26 -5.66
C GLY A 255 21.07 -19.43 -6.90
N ARG A 256 20.86 -20.10 -8.04
CA ARG A 256 20.46 -19.45 -9.31
C ARG A 256 19.37 -20.25 -10.03
N ILE A 257 18.31 -20.59 -9.30
CA ILE A 257 17.22 -21.42 -9.83
C ILE A 257 16.05 -20.60 -10.38
N PHE A 258 15.82 -19.38 -9.89
CA PHE A 258 14.79 -18.49 -10.40
C PHE A 258 15.32 -17.75 -11.64
N ASN A 259 14.76 -18.06 -12.81
CA ASN A 259 15.07 -17.41 -14.09
C ASN A 259 14.11 -17.92 -15.18
N ASN A 260 14.03 -17.20 -16.31
CA ASN A 260 13.14 -17.50 -17.43
C ASN A 260 13.39 -18.86 -18.12
N LYS A 261 14.56 -19.51 -17.90
CA LYS A 261 14.84 -20.86 -18.42
C LYS A 261 14.25 -21.96 -17.54
N ASN A 262 14.03 -21.67 -16.27
CA ASN A 262 13.53 -22.59 -15.27
C ASN A 262 12.05 -22.35 -14.98
N PHE A 263 11.61 -21.09 -14.98
CA PHE A 263 10.25 -20.69 -14.69
C PHE A 263 9.63 -19.94 -15.87
N GLU A 264 8.32 -20.10 -16.02
CA GLU A 264 7.48 -19.33 -16.93
C GLU A 264 6.60 -18.40 -16.13
N TYR A 265 6.57 -17.12 -16.49
CA TYR A 265 5.65 -16.14 -15.92
C TYR A 265 4.27 -16.23 -16.58
N HIS A 266 3.23 -16.14 -15.77
CA HIS A 266 1.83 -16.13 -16.19
C HIS A 266 1.07 -15.03 -15.45
N ALA A 267 0.06 -14.48 -16.13
CA ALA A 267 -0.84 -13.51 -15.53
C ALA A 267 -2.26 -13.63 -16.09
N GLU A 268 -3.26 -13.37 -15.26
CA GLU A 268 -4.66 -13.37 -15.69
C GLU A 268 -5.53 -12.39 -14.89
N ILE A 269 -6.74 -12.16 -15.39
CA ILE A 269 -7.78 -11.42 -14.66
C ILE A 269 -8.92 -12.40 -14.36
N GLU A 270 -9.07 -12.74 -13.09
CA GLU A 270 -10.17 -13.53 -12.56
C GLU A 270 -11.34 -12.59 -12.22
N ASP A 271 -12.58 -13.07 -12.35
CA ASP A 271 -13.79 -12.31 -11.99
C ASP A 271 -14.50 -12.83 -10.73
N GLU A 272 -14.27 -14.10 -10.37
CA GLU A 272 -14.84 -14.79 -9.21
C GLU A 272 -13.72 -15.46 -8.38
N PRO A 273 -13.85 -15.53 -7.04
CA PRO A 273 -14.92 -14.94 -6.21
C PRO A 273 -14.86 -13.40 -6.13
N THR A 274 -13.75 -12.83 -6.61
CA THR A 274 -13.50 -11.39 -6.65
C THR A 274 -12.76 -11.06 -7.93
N THR A 275 -12.84 -9.81 -8.40
CA THR A 275 -11.96 -9.37 -9.46
C THR A 275 -10.52 -9.33 -8.96
N ARG A 276 -9.64 -10.16 -9.53
CA ARG A 276 -8.22 -10.30 -9.15
C ARG A 276 -7.36 -10.24 -10.39
N HIS A 277 -6.32 -9.41 -10.37
CA HIS A 277 -5.18 -9.57 -11.26
C HIS A 277 -4.20 -10.51 -10.59
N ARG A 278 -4.05 -11.71 -11.14
CA ARG A 278 -3.22 -12.78 -10.59
C ARG A 278 -1.95 -12.91 -11.40
N ASN A 279 -0.81 -13.04 -10.74
CA ASN A 279 0.48 -13.26 -11.37
C ASN A 279 1.21 -14.40 -10.66
N TRP A 280 1.68 -15.38 -11.43
CA TRP A 280 2.29 -16.60 -10.90
C TRP A 280 3.38 -17.11 -11.83
N ILE A 281 4.20 -18.03 -11.32
CA ILE A 281 5.26 -18.67 -12.10
C ILE A 281 5.08 -20.18 -12.10
N ILE A 282 5.42 -20.83 -13.22
CA ILE A 282 5.34 -22.29 -13.37
C ILE A 282 6.73 -22.84 -13.68
N ALA A 283 7.16 -23.87 -12.94
CA ALA A 283 8.40 -24.58 -13.23
C ALA A 283 8.32 -25.28 -14.60
N ARG A 284 9.20 -24.91 -15.53
CA ARG A 284 9.26 -25.50 -16.89
C ARG A 284 9.80 -26.94 -16.91
N LYS A 285 10.52 -27.33 -15.88
CA LYS A 285 11.21 -28.63 -15.75
C LYS A 285 11.45 -28.95 -14.28
N ASP A 286 11.93 -30.17 -14.03
CA ASP A 286 12.45 -30.54 -12.72
C ASP A 286 13.70 -29.69 -12.38
N ILE A 287 13.66 -28.99 -11.24
CA ILE A 287 14.71 -28.07 -10.79
C ILE A 287 15.16 -28.49 -9.39
N TRP A 288 16.42 -28.85 -9.25
CA TRP A 288 17.02 -29.13 -7.95
C TRP A 288 17.25 -27.82 -7.18
N CYS A 289 16.74 -27.74 -5.95
CA CYS A 289 16.93 -26.60 -5.05
C CYS A 289 17.82 -27.04 -3.88
N GLU A 290 19.07 -26.57 -3.86
CA GLU A 290 20.01 -26.93 -2.79
C GLU A 290 19.56 -26.42 -1.41
N ALA A 291 19.01 -25.21 -1.34
CA ALA A 291 18.55 -24.61 -0.08
C ALA A 291 17.44 -25.40 0.63
N THR A 292 16.63 -26.16 -0.13
CA THR A 292 15.61 -27.05 0.43
C THR A 292 16.02 -28.52 0.40
N ASN A 293 17.15 -28.86 -0.23
CA ASN A 293 17.60 -30.21 -0.53
C ASN A 293 16.48 -31.06 -1.19
N SER A 294 15.77 -30.46 -2.14
CA SER A 294 14.59 -31.06 -2.75
C SER A 294 14.44 -30.70 -4.24
N MET A 295 13.55 -31.40 -4.92
CA MET A 295 13.23 -31.18 -6.33
C MET A 295 11.93 -30.40 -6.47
N ILE A 296 11.97 -29.24 -7.12
CA ILE A 296 10.78 -28.57 -7.64
C ILE A 296 10.40 -29.28 -8.92
N LYS A 297 9.19 -29.84 -8.99
CA LYS A 297 8.73 -30.62 -10.14
C LYS A 297 8.29 -29.74 -11.29
N ALA A 298 8.49 -30.22 -12.52
CA ALA A 298 7.91 -29.59 -13.70
C ALA A 298 6.39 -29.43 -13.53
N GLY A 299 5.88 -28.25 -13.84
CA GLY A 299 4.48 -27.87 -13.66
C GLY A 299 4.12 -27.36 -12.26
N GLN A 300 5.05 -27.32 -11.30
CA GLN A 300 4.79 -26.69 -10.00
C GLN A 300 4.51 -25.19 -10.21
N GLU A 301 3.36 -24.73 -9.70
CA GLU A 301 2.96 -23.33 -9.70
C GLU A 301 3.36 -22.64 -8.39
N TYR A 302 3.71 -21.37 -8.48
CA TYR A 302 3.88 -20.48 -7.34
C TYR A 302 3.15 -19.16 -7.63
N ASP A 303 2.11 -18.84 -6.85
CA ASP A 303 1.51 -17.51 -6.87
C ASP A 303 2.53 -16.50 -6.35
N TRP A 304 2.48 -15.25 -6.83
CA TRP A 304 3.52 -14.29 -6.47
C TRP A 304 3.04 -12.86 -6.26
N PHE A 305 2.21 -12.33 -7.16
CA PHE A 305 1.74 -10.96 -7.02
C PHE A 305 0.27 -10.89 -7.41
N ASP A 306 -0.55 -10.44 -6.46
CA ASP A 306 -1.98 -10.31 -6.66
C ASP A 306 -2.46 -8.89 -6.40
N ALA A 307 -3.50 -8.49 -7.15
CA ALA A 307 -4.25 -7.28 -6.87
C ALA A 307 -5.75 -7.56 -6.94
N HIS A 308 -6.36 -7.76 -5.78
CA HIS A 308 -7.81 -7.88 -5.63
C HIS A 308 -8.48 -6.52 -5.68
N ARG A 309 -9.73 -6.52 -6.12
CA ARG A 309 -10.55 -5.32 -6.31
C ARG A 309 -11.88 -5.44 -5.61
N TYR A 310 -12.23 -4.39 -4.89
CA TYR A 310 -13.45 -4.33 -4.09
C TYR A 310 -14.14 -2.99 -4.30
N GLY A 311 -15.41 -3.07 -4.70
CA GLY A 311 -16.27 -1.90 -4.80
C GLY A 311 -16.69 -1.36 -3.42
N PRO A 312 -17.38 -0.20 -3.39
CA PRO A 312 -17.71 0.48 -2.13
C PRO A 312 -18.49 -0.34 -1.11
N GLU A 313 -19.43 -1.17 -1.54
CA GLU A 313 -20.21 -2.02 -0.64
C GLU A 313 -19.33 -3.04 0.09
N LYS A 314 -18.38 -3.64 -0.65
CA LYS A 314 -17.45 -4.64 -0.12
C LYS A 314 -16.43 -4.03 0.84
N VAL A 315 -15.91 -2.85 0.54
CA VAL A 315 -15.04 -2.12 1.47
C VAL A 315 -15.78 -1.75 2.77
N ARG A 316 -17.05 -1.33 2.69
CA ARG A 316 -17.89 -1.07 3.88
C ARG A 316 -18.10 -2.32 4.71
N GLU A 317 -18.39 -3.44 4.06
CA GLU A 317 -18.56 -4.74 4.72
C GLU A 317 -17.28 -5.16 5.45
N MET A 318 -16.11 -5.10 4.79
CA MET A 318 -14.81 -5.37 5.42
C MET A 318 -14.58 -4.49 6.66
N CYS A 319 -14.83 -3.19 6.56
CA CYS A 319 -14.68 -2.27 7.69
C CYS A 319 -15.58 -2.65 8.87
N SER A 320 -16.85 -2.96 8.59
CA SER A 320 -17.82 -3.30 9.63
C SER A 320 -17.46 -4.57 10.42
N GLN A 321 -16.77 -5.53 9.79
CA GLN A 321 -16.32 -6.76 10.45
C GLN A 321 -15.25 -6.51 11.52
N VAL A 322 -14.58 -5.36 11.48
CA VAL A 322 -13.46 -5.02 12.38
C VAL A 322 -13.74 -3.77 13.23
N GLU A 323 -15.01 -3.43 13.42
CA GLU A 323 -15.46 -2.27 14.19
C GLU A 323 -14.93 -0.93 13.64
N LEU A 324 -14.80 -0.85 12.31
CA LEU A 324 -14.53 0.38 11.57
C LEU A 324 -15.79 0.78 10.80
N GLU A 325 -15.96 2.08 10.57
CA GLU A 325 -17.01 2.62 9.70
C GLU A 325 -16.44 3.56 8.65
N VAL A 326 -16.96 3.44 7.42
CA VAL A 326 -16.67 4.36 6.32
C VAL A 326 -17.58 5.57 6.45
N VAL A 327 -17.02 6.71 6.83
CA VAL A 327 -17.77 7.97 7.03
C VAL A 327 -17.91 8.78 5.75
N LYS A 328 -16.97 8.67 4.81
CA LYS A 328 -17.02 9.40 3.54
C LYS A 328 -16.33 8.61 2.44
N VAL A 329 -16.86 8.74 1.23
CA VAL A 329 -16.31 8.15 0.02
C VAL A 329 -16.19 9.23 -1.03
N TRP A 330 -15.03 9.30 -1.68
CA TRP A 330 -14.82 10.08 -2.89
C TRP A 330 -14.52 9.13 -4.03
N GLN A 331 -15.10 9.39 -5.20
CA GLN A 331 -14.90 8.59 -6.41
C GLN A 331 -14.17 9.44 -7.45
N ALA A 332 -13.14 8.88 -8.07
CA ALA A 332 -12.45 9.53 -9.18
C ALA A 332 -13.42 9.70 -10.38
N LYS A 333 -13.46 10.90 -10.95
CA LYS A 333 -14.40 11.24 -12.03
C LYS A 333 -14.22 10.31 -13.24
N GLY A 334 -15.28 9.62 -13.64
CA GLY A 334 -15.26 8.71 -14.79
C GLY A 334 -14.48 7.42 -14.56
N SER A 335 -14.17 7.08 -13.30
CA SER A 335 -13.42 5.90 -12.92
C SER A 335 -14.10 5.17 -11.75
N HIS A 336 -13.66 3.94 -11.48
CA HIS A 336 -14.07 3.17 -10.30
C HIS A 336 -12.94 3.05 -9.27
N PHE A 337 -12.08 4.06 -9.20
CA PHE A 337 -11.14 4.24 -8.09
C PHE A 337 -11.77 5.14 -7.03
N TYR A 338 -11.61 4.78 -5.76
CA TYR A 338 -12.26 5.45 -4.64
C TYR A 338 -11.28 5.75 -3.50
N GLN A 339 -11.54 6.81 -2.76
CA GLN A 339 -10.93 7.11 -1.47
C GLN A 339 -11.96 6.98 -0.37
N TYR A 340 -11.66 6.23 0.68
CA TYR A 340 -12.53 5.97 1.82
C TYR A 340 -11.94 6.64 3.08
N LEU A 341 -12.71 7.55 3.68
CA LEU A 341 -12.43 8.02 5.04
C LEU A 341 -13.09 7.06 6.02
N ILE A 342 -12.27 6.47 6.88
CA ILE A 342 -12.66 5.42 7.82
C ILE A 342 -12.29 5.85 9.24
N ARG A 343 -13.09 5.45 10.22
CA ARG A 343 -12.81 5.66 11.66
C ARG A 343 -13.26 4.48 12.50
N PRO A 344 -12.81 4.36 13.77
CA PRO A 344 -13.36 3.40 14.72
C PRO A 344 -14.83 3.69 15.04
N ILE A 345 -15.66 2.63 15.11
CA ILE A 345 -17.04 2.75 15.58
C ILE A 345 -17.05 3.22 17.04
N GLY A 346 -17.99 4.11 17.38
CA GLY A 346 -18.10 4.68 18.73
C GLY A 346 -17.18 5.87 19.00
N ALA A 347 -16.38 6.28 18.02
CA ALA A 347 -15.67 7.56 18.03
C ALA A 347 -16.66 8.74 18.13
N PRO A 348 -16.32 9.84 18.85
CA PRO A 348 -17.13 11.05 18.84
C PRO A 348 -17.48 11.48 17.42
N VAL A 349 -18.74 11.83 17.16
CA VAL A 349 -19.17 12.32 15.84
C VAL A 349 -18.43 13.61 15.52
N LEU A 350 -17.70 13.66 14.40
CA LEU A 350 -17.25 14.92 13.82
C LEU A 350 -18.52 15.68 13.43
N LYS A 351 -19.00 16.61 14.27
CA LYS A 351 -20.32 17.26 14.11
C LYS A 351 -20.42 18.05 12.81
N ASP A 352 -20.92 17.52 11.72
CA ASP A 352 -21.08 18.30 10.48
C ASP A 352 -21.84 19.61 10.73
N SER A 353 -21.18 20.75 10.51
CA SER A 353 -21.83 22.06 10.60
C SER A 353 -22.68 22.39 9.36
N ASP A 354 -22.69 21.51 8.36
CA ASP A 354 -23.36 21.71 7.07
C ASP A 354 -24.50 20.70 6.80
N SER A 355 -25.17 20.20 7.83
CA SER A 355 -26.48 19.52 7.66
C SER A 355 -27.61 20.55 7.56
N GLY A 356 -27.49 21.39 6.55
CA GLY A 356 -28.48 22.39 6.20
C GLY A 356 -28.73 22.44 4.71
N VAL A 357 -29.12 21.32 4.07
CA VAL A 357 -30.20 21.32 3.06
C VAL A 357 -30.94 19.98 3.10
N SER A 358 -32.25 20.14 3.13
CA SER A 358 -33.38 19.22 3.11
C SER A 358 -33.29 18.01 2.18
N GLY A 359 -33.97 16.94 2.60
CA GLY A 359 -34.22 15.77 1.77
C GLY A 359 -35.17 16.05 0.62
N VAL A 360 -35.18 15.10 -0.31
CA VAL A 360 -36.31 14.83 -1.19
C VAL A 360 -36.42 13.32 -1.30
N ALA A 361 -37.68 12.88 -1.24
CA ALA A 361 -38.18 11.51 -1.25
C ALA A 361 -37.72 10.66 -2.44
#